data_AF-A0A4R1RDP4-F1
#
_entry.id   AF-A0A4R1RDP4-F1
#
_cell.length_a   1.000
_cell.length_b   1.000
_cell.length_c   1.000
_cell.angle_alpha   90.00
_cell.angle_beta   90.00
_cell.angle_gamma   90.00
#
_symmetry.space_group_name_H-M   'P 1'
#
loop_
_entity.id
_entity.type
_entity.pdbx_description
1 polymer ?
#
loop_
_entity_poly.entity_id
_entity_poly.type
_entity_poly.pdbx_seq_one_letter_code
_entity_poly.pdbx_strand_id
1 'polypeptide(L)'
;MAVLAETTAQVLVSDTVTLPVAAEKISEIVASVRDTQCFVIENKVIFLGTLHKQIFFVDQDGFVRHVGVDIPFSGFADTPGVPAGSSCQLTPAVVFLNFSLVSPTELQENVVIDINIVVTDDDPSGNTVTFSNTLPVQPLRFGAQGTVRVSEAGFHMS
;
A
#
# COMPACT_ATOMS: atom_id res chain seq x y z
N MET A 1 -28.83 8.35 0.74
CA MET A 1 -27.62 7.75 1.31
C MET A 1 -27.92 7.30 2.72
N ALA A 2 -28.14 6.00 2.90
CA ALA A 2 -28.28 5.34 4.19
C ALA A 2 -26.95 4.67 4.56
N VAL A 3 -26.60 4.68 5.85
CA VAL A 3 -25.42 3.95 6.35
C VAL A 3 -25.79 2.46 6.46
N LEU A 4 -24.99 1.62 5.80
CA LEU A 4 -25.14 0.15 5.82
C LEU A 4 -24.26 -0.50 6.88
N ALA A 5 -23.06 0.05 7.11
CA ALA A 5 -22.14 -0.44 8.14
C ALA A 5 -21.17 0.65 8.59
N GLU A 6 -20.76 0.57 9.85
CA GLU A 6 -19.63 1.30 10.41
C GLU A 6 -18.70 0.28 11.05
N THR A 7 -17.42 0.34 10.70
CA THR A 7 -16.41 -0.58 11.22
C THR A 7 -15.06 0.12 11.33
N THR A 8 -14.14 -0.51 12.04
CA THR A 8 -12.78 -0.01 12.20
C THR A 8 -11.76 -1.09 11.86
N ALA A 9 -10.62 -0.68 11.35
CA ALA A 9 -9.46 -1.53 11.14
C ALA A 9 -8.20 -0.83 11.65
N GLN A 10 -7.22 -1.62 12.09
CA GLN A 10 -5.90 -1.11 12.47
C GLN A 10 -4.85 -1.68 11.54
N VAL A 11 -3.93 -0.82 11.11
CA VAL A 11 -2.78 -1.20 10.29
C VAL A 11 -1.50 -0.83 11.03
N LEU A 12 -0.62 -1.82 11.21
CA LEU A 12 0.75 -1.60 11.64
C LEU A 12 1.65 -1.51 10.42
N VAL A 13 2.31 -0.37 10.24
CA VAL A 13 3.37 -0.17 9.27
C VAL A 13 4.71 -0.18 10.00
N SER A 14 5.52 -1.20 9.77
CA SER A 14 6.87 -1.33 10.28
C SER A 14 7.86 -1.14 9.15
N ASP A 15 8.76 -0.16 9.27
CA ASP A 15 9.71 0.17 8.21
C ASP A 15 11.09 0.55 8.78
N THR A 16 12.11 0.53 7.92
CA THR A 16 13.44 1.05 8.20
C THR A 16 13.82 2.07 7.13
N VAL A 17 13.80 3.34 7.51
CA VAL A 17 14.14 4.45 6.61
C VAL A 17 15.63 4.71 6.63
N THR A 18 16.24 4.73 5.45
CA THR A 18 17.62 5.20 5.28
C THR A 18 17.64 6.72 5.10
N LEU A 19 18.26 7.43 6.04
CA LEU A 19 18.45 8.87 5.96
C LEU A 19 19.56 9.21 4.94
N PRO A 20 19.39 10.26 4.12
CA PRO A 20 20.37 10.63 3.10
C PRO A 20 21.67 11.21 3.68
N VAL A 21 21.63 11.66 4.93
CA VAL A 21 22.76 12.22 5.68
C VAL A 21 22.71 11.65 7.10
N ALA A 22 23.88 11.40 7.68
CA ALA A 22 24.00 10.95 9.06
C ALA A 22 23.36 11.97 10.03
N ALA A 23 22.39 11.49 10.80
CA ALA A 23 21.73 12.23 11.86
C ALA A 23 22.49 12.05 13.18
N GLU A 24 22.61 13.15 13.92
CA GLU A 24 22.91 13.13 15.34
C GLU A 24 21.66 12.74 16.15
N LYS A 25 20.49 13.27 15.78
CA LYS A 25 19.20 12.98 16.41
C LYS A 25 18.02 13.28 15.50
N ILE A 26 16.91 12.59 15.75
CA ILE A 26 15.59 12.93 15.18
C ILE A 26 14.94 13.99 16.06
N SER A 27 14.47 15.08 15.46
CA SER A 27 13.76 16.14 16.19
C SER A 27 12.26 15.91 16.19
N GLU A 28 11.69 15.52 15.04
CA GLU A 28 10.25 15.36 14.86
C GLU A 28 9.95 14.48 13.66
N ILE A 29 8.86 13.72 13.73
CA ILE A 29 8.30 13.03 12.57
C ILE A 29 6.84 13.44 12.44
N VAL A 30 6.50 14.12 11.35
CA VAL A 30 5.13 14.52 11.05
C VAL A 30 4.54 13.52 10.07
N ALA A 31 3.51 12.80 10.49
CA ALA A 31 2.88 11.74 9.70
C ALA A 31 1.43 12.09 9.33
N SER A 32 1.02 11.72 8.13
CA SER A 32 -0.35 11.87 7.63
C SER A 32 -0.67 10.74 6.66
N VAL A 33 -1.94 10.36 6.56
CA VAL A 33 -2.40 9.41 5.54
C VAL A 33 -2.93 10.18 4.33
N ARG A 34 -2.55 9.73 3.13
CA ARG A 34 -2.93 10.33 1.84
C ARG A 34 -3.39 9.25 0.87
N ASP A 35 -3.98 9.69 -0.24
CA ASP A 35 -4.33 8.85 -1.40
C ASP A 35 -5.14 7.61 -1.04
N THR A 36 -6.12 7.77 -0.14
CA THR A 36 -6.93 6.66 0.34
C THR A 36 -7.98 6.25 -0.69
N GLN A 37 -8.14 4.94 -0.87
CA GLN A 37 -9.15 4.35 -1.72
C GLN A 37 -9.79 3.18 -1.00
N CYS A 38 -11.06 2.91 -1.27
CA CYS A 38 -11.74 1.73 -0.77
C CYS A 38 -12.65 1.12 -1.85
N PHE A 39 -12.82 -0.20 -1.74
CA PHE A 39 -13.67 -0.99 -2.62
C PHE A 39 -14.51 -1.91 -1.77
N VAL A 40 -15.82 -1.89 -1.97
CA VAL A 40 -16.74 -2.79 -1.27
C VAL A 40 -17.00 -4.00 -2.14
N ILE A 41 -16.59 -5.16 -1.64
CA ILE A 41 -16.99 -6.46 -2.15
C ILE A 41 -17.98 -7.09 -1.17
N GLU A 42 -18.54 -8.23 -1.55
CA GLU A 42 -19.53 -8.93 -0.72
C GLU A 42 -18.99 -9.17 0.70
N ASN A 43 -19.68 -8.61 1.70
CA ASN A 43 -19.37 -8.69 3.12
C ASN A 43 -18.00 -8.13 3.56
N LYS A 44 -17.30 -7.35 2.72
CA LYS A 44 -15.94 -6.88 3.02
C LYS A 44 -15.60 -5.57 2.33
N VAL A 45 -14.85 -4.72 3.03
CA VAL A 45 -14.22 -3.53 2.45
C VAL A 45 -12.74 -3.77 2.31
N ILE A 46 -12.19 -3.56 1.12
CA ILE A 46 -10.75 -3.49 0.87
C ILE A 46 -10.38 -2.01 0.86
N PHE A 47 -9.27 -1.64 1.50
CA PHE A 47 -8.78 -0.27 1.50
C PHE A 47 -7.29 -0.20 1.20
N LEU A 48 -6.89 0.91 0.60
CA LEU A 48 -5.51 1.28 0.31
C LEU A 48 -5.27 2.71 0.76
N GLY A 49 -4.01 3.04 1.05
CA GLY A 49 -3.58 4.41 1.29
C GLY A 49 -2.06 4.51 1.33
N THR A 50 -1.57 5.74 1.46
CA THR A 50 -0.15 6.04 1.60
C THR A 50 0.08 6.73 2.93
N LEU A 51 0.96 6.16 3.76
CA LEU A 51 1.51 6.84 4.91
C LEU A 51 2.59 7.82 4.42
N HIS A 52 2.27 9.11 4.39
CA HIS A 52 3.19 10.19 4.06
C HIS A 52 3.80 10.77 5.33
N LYS A 53 5.13 10.82 5.39
CA LYS A 53 5.88 11.35 6.53
C LYS A 53 6.92 12.37 6.12
N GLN A 54 7.13 13.36 6.98
CA GLN A 54 8.28 14.24 6.97
C GLN A 54 9.09 14.01 8.23
N ILE A 55 10.32 13.55 8.07
CA ILE A 55 11.26 13.27 9.16
C ILE A 55 12.20 14.46 9.26
N PHE A 56 12.13 15.20 10.36
CA PHE A 56 13.04 16.29 10.69
C PHE A 56 14.13 15.78 11.63
N PHE A 57 15.38 16.13 11.33
CA PHE A 57 16.54 15.66 12.09
C PHE A 57 17.66 16.70 12.08
N VAL A 58 18.57 16.58 13.05
CA VAL A 58 19.81 17.35 13.11
C VAL A 58 20.94 16.45 12.61
N ASP A 59 21.73 16.92 11.65
CA ASP A 59 22.90 16.19 11.16
C ASP A 59 24.11 16.33 12.08
N GLN A 60 25.20 15.64 11.77
CA GLN A 60 26.44 15.67 12.56
C GLN A 60 27.18 17.02 12.57
N ASP A 61 26.81 17.93 11.66
CA ASP A 61 27.35 19.29 11.59
C ASP A 61 26.44 20.30 12.32
N GLY A 62 25.33 19.83 12.92
CA GLY A 62 24.38 20.65 13.67
C GLY A 62 23.30 21.33 12.82
N PHE A 63 23.18 21.00 11.53
CA PHE A 63 22.14 21.56 10.66
C PHE A 63 20.83 20.78 10.76
N VAL A 64 19.72 21.52 10.75
CA VAL A 64 18.37 20.94 10.64
C VAL A 64 18.12 20.54 9.19
N ARG A 65 17.71 19.29 8.99
CA ARG A 65 17.36 18.70 7.70
C ARG A 65 15.99 18.04 7.76
N HIS A 66 15.44 17.73 6.60
CA HIS A 66 14.23 16.94 6.48
C HIS A 66 14.29 15.97 5.30
N VAL A 67 13.56 14.85 5.41
CA VAL A 67 13.32 13.91 4.33
C VAL A 67 11.86 13.48 4.30
N GLY A 68 11.29 13.42 3.11
CA GLY A 68 9.93 12.93 2.87
C GLY A 68 9.95 11.45 2.54
N VAL A 69 9.02 10.69 3.12
CA VAL A 69 8.86 9.25 2.89
C VAL A 69 7.39 8.91 2.67
N ASP A 70 7.12 8.13 1.63
CA ASP A 70 5.80 7.62 1.30
C ASP A 70 5.80 6.09 1.36
N ILE A 71 4.95 5.52 2.22
CA ILE A 71 4.84 4.06 2.40
C ILE A 71 3.41 3.63 2.08
N PRO A 72 3.19 2.85 1.01
CA PRO A 72 1.86 2.34 0.71
C PRO A 72 1.46 1.27 1.74
N PHE A 73 0.19 1.29 2.14
CA PHE A 73 -0.41 0.25 2.95
C PHE A 73 -1.76 -0.16 2.38
N SER A 74 -2.20 -1.36 2.74
CA SER A 74 -3.52 -1.87 2.38
C SER A 74 -4.03 -2.80 3.45
N GLY A 75 -5.34 -3.02 3.46
CA GLY A 75 -5.98 -3.93 4.39
C GLY A 75 -7.42 -4.20 3.98
N PHE A 76 -8.12 -4.90 4.86
CA PHE A 76 -9.54 -5.14 4.69
C PHE A 76 -10.25 -5.13 6.05
N ALA A 77 -11.54 -4.86 6.03
CA ALA A 77 -12.43 -4.98 7.18
C ALA A 77 -13.67 -5.79 6.79
N ASP A 78 -14.14 -6.61 7.71
CA ASP A 78 -15.38 -7.38 7.52
C ASP A 78 -16.59 -6.48 7.75
N THR A 79 -17.57 -6.61 6.86
CA THR A 79 -18.82 -5.84 6.88
C THR A 79 -19.99 -6.76 6.52
N PRO A 80 -20.38 -7.70 7.40
CA PRO A 80 -21.40 -8.69 7.10
C PRO A 80 -22.76 -8.04 6.75
N GLY A 81 -23.42 -8.55 5.71
CA GLY A 81 -24.68 -8.03 5.19
C GLY A 81 -24.54 -6.86 4.21
N VAL A 82 -23.32 -6.39 3.95
CA VAL A 82 -23.07 -5.32 2.98
C VAL A 82 -22.89 -5.91 1.57
N PRO A 83 -23.70 -5.48 0.58
CA PRO A 83 -23.58 -5.96 -0.79
C PRO A 83 -22.38 -5.35 -1.51
N ALA A 84 -21.81 -6.12 -2.43
CA ALA A 84 -20.77 -5.64 -3.34
C ALA A 84 -21.24 -4.39 -4.13
N GLY A 85 -20.31 -3.46 -4.40
CA GLY A 85 -20.59 -2.23 -5.15
C GLY A 85 -21.16 -1.08 -4.32
N SER A 86 -21.38 -1.27 -3.02
CA SER A 86 -21.73 -0.16 -2.11
C SER A 86 -20.62 0.91 -2.08
N SER A 87 -20.98 2.14 -1.71
CA SER A 87 -20.04 3.23 -1.52
C SER A 87 -19.38 3.16 -0.14
N CYS A 88 -18.11 3.56 -0.02
CA CYS A 88 -17.39 3.58 1.23
C CYS A 88 -16.61 4.89 1.42
N GLN A 89 -16.43 5.28 2.68
CA GLN A 89 -15.65 6.44 3.09
C GLN A 89 -14.65 6.01 4.17
N LEU A 90 -13.42 6.49 4.04
CA LEU A 90 -12.33 6.19 4.97
C LEU A 90 -11.97 7.46 5.75
N THR A 91 -11.88 7.34 7.07
CA THR A 91 -11.32 8.38 7.94
C THR A 91 -10.12 7.80 8.70
N PRO A 92 -8.91 7.88 8.11
CA PRO A 92 -7.69 7.39 8.73
C PRO A 92 -7.18 8.34 9.82
N ALA A 93 -6.55 7.79 10.85
CA ALA A 93 -5.83 8.54 11.88
C ALA A 93 -4.54 7.81 12.27
N VAL A 94 -3.42 8.52 12.31
CA VAL A 94 -2.19 7.99 12.92
C VAL A 94 -2.35 8.08 14.43
N VAL A 95 -2.49 6.94 15.09
CA VAL A 95 -2.77 6.86 16.53
C VAL A 95 -1.54 6.56 17.36
N PHE A 96 -0.50 6.00 16.73
CA PHE A 96 0.77 5.72 17.38
C PHE A 96 1.92 5.80 16.38
N LEU A 97 3.02 6.39 16.79
CA LEU A 97 4.28 6.41 16.05
C LEU A 97 5.41 6.26 17.07
N ASN A 98 6.21 5.22 16.90
CA ASN A 98 7.44 5.01 17.67
C ASN A 98 8.60 4.79 16.71
N PHE A 99 9.77 5.30 17.07
CA PHE A 99 10.98 5.17 16.25
C PHE A 99 12.23 4.96 17.10
N SER A 100 13.28 4.44 16.47
CA SER A 100 14.61 4.28 17.03
C SER A 100 15.65 4.53 15.94
N LEU A 101 16.59 5.44 16.21
CA LEU A 101 17.73 5.67 15.34
C LEU A 101 18.78 4.60 15.65
N VAL A 102 18.81 3.52 14.85
CA VAL A 102 19.66 2.34 15.10
C VAL A 102 21.10 2.56 14.65
N SER A 103 21.30 3.42 13.66
CA SER A 103 22.59 3.99 13.27
C SER A 103 22.37 5.44 12.81
N PRO A 104 23.42 6.25 12.62
CA PRO A 104 23.24 7.63 12.16
C PRO A 104 22.44 7.76 10.86
N THR A 105 22.35 6.72 10.03
CA THR A 105 21.61 6.75 8.77
C THR A 105 20.41 5.81 8.73
N GLU A 106 20.12 5.04 9.77
CA GLU A 106 19.03 4.06 9.77
C GLU A 106 18.05 4.35 10.90
N LEU A 107 16.80 4.63 10.52
CA LEU A 107 15.70 4.91 11.43
C LEU A 107 14.69 3.76 11.33
N GLN A 108 14.58 2.97 12.39
CA GLN A 108 13.54 1.96 12.51
C GLN A 108 12.28 2.61 13.09
N GLU A 109 11.10 2.26 12.55
CA GLU A 109 9.85 2.84 13.01
C GLU A 109 8.67 1.88 12.92
N ASN A 110 7.70 2.12 13.81
CA ASN A 110 6.42 1.43 13.87
C ASN A 110 5.31 2.48 13.95
N VAL A 111 4.40 2.47 12.98
CA VAL A 111 3.27 3.39 12.89
C VAL A 111 1.98 2.58 12.93
N VAL A 112 1.08 2.93 13.86
CA VAL A 112 -0.27 2.36 13.90
C VAL A 112 -1.25 3.38 13.36
N ILE A 113 -2.04 2.95 12.39
CA ILE A 113 -3.06 3.74 11.73
C ILE A 113 -4.41 3.11 12.03
N ASP A 114 -5.30 3.87 12.64
CA ASP A 114 -6.72 3.52 12.77
C ASP A 114 -7.45 3.99 11.52
N ILE A 115 -8.24 3.10 10.92
CA ILE A 115 -9.06 3.38 9.75
C ILE A 115 -10.51 3.22 10.17
N ASN A 116 -11.22 4.35 10.28
CA ASN A 116 -12.68 4.32 10.44
C ASN A 116 -13.31 4.19 9.06
N ILE A 117 -14.20 3.23 8.89
CA ILE A 117 -14.81 2.85 7.62
C ILE A 117 -16.32 3.00 7.77
N VAL A 118 -16.90 3.89 6.96
CA VAL A 118 -18.35 4.04 6.84
C VAL A 118 -18.75 3.56 5.46
N VAL A 119 -19.68 2.61 5.41
CA VAL A 119 -20.26 2.10 4.16
C VAL A 119 -21.68 2.60 4.03
N THR A 120 -22.03 3.13 2.86
CA THR A 120 -23.36 3.64 2.55
C THR A 120 -23.95 2.92 1.35
N ASP A 121 -25.28 2.94 1.25
CA ASP A 121 -25.94 2.54 0.00
C ASP A 121 -25.44 3.42 -1.15
N ASP A 122 -25.40 2.82 -2.34
CA ASP A 122 -25.04 3.53 -3.55
C ASP A 122 -26.24 4.37 -4.01
N ASP A 123 -26.01 5.62 -4.39
CA ASP A 123 -27.05 6.46 -4.99
C ASP A 123 -27.23 6.03 -6.46
N PRO A 124 -28.42 5.55 -6.89
CA PRO A 124 -28.64 5.05 -8.25
C PRO A 124 -28.60 6.14 -9.34
N SER A 125 -28.32 7.40 -9.02
CA SER A 125 -28.32 8.50 -10.00
C SER A 125 -27.00 8.74 -10.76
N GLY A 126 -26.01 7.84 -10.70
CA GLY A 126 -24.77 8.00 -11.48
C GLY A 126 -24.06 6.70 -11.88
N ASN A 127 -24.39 6.18 -13.07
CA ASN A 127 -23.64 5.17 -13.84
C ASN A 127 -23.04 3.98 -13.05
N THR A 128 -23.83 2.92 -12.89
CA THR A 128 -23.37 1.60 -12.44
C THR A 128 -22.31 1.03 -13.39
N VAL A 129 -21.03 1.09 -13.03
CA VAL A 129 -19.97 0.33 -13.69
C VAL A 129 -20.01 -1.10 -13.15
N THR A 130 -20.56 -2.02 -13.94
CA THR A 130 -20.52 -3.45 -13.63
C THR A 130 -19.11 -3.97 -13.89
N PHE A 131 -18.36 -4.29 -12.85
CA PHE A 131 -17.09 -5.01 -12.98
C PHE A 131 -17.37 -6.53 -13.05
N SER A 132 -17.31 -7.10 -14.26
CA SER A 132 -17.31 -8.55 -14.45
C SER A 132 -15.93 -9.11 -14.08
N ASN A 133 -15.78 -9.61 -12.86
CA ASN A 133 -14.59 -10.38 -12.49
C ASN A 133 -14.63 -11.77 -13.15
N THR A 134 -14.23 -11.83 -14.42
CA THR A 134 -13.56 -13.01 -14.96
C THR A 134 -12.13 -12.58 -15.21
N LEU A 135 -11.16 -13.18 -14.51
CA LEU A 135 -9.76 -13.02 -14.89
C LEU A 135 -9.64 -13.32 -16.39
N PRO A 136 -8.99 -12.47 -17.21
CA PRO A 136 -8.80 -12.80 -18.61
C PRO A 136 -8.04 -14.12 -18.66
N VAL A 137 -8.66 -15.16 -19.24
CA VAL A 137 -7.98 -16.42 -19.51
C VAL A 137 -6.92 -16.11 -20.54
N GLN A 138 -5.69 -15.86 -20.09
CA GLN A 138 -4.57 -15.75 -21.01
C GLN A 138 -4.38 -17.12 -21.65
N PRO A 139 -4.44 -17.25 -22.97
CA PRO A 139 -4.07 -18.51 -23.59
C PRO A 139 -2.60 -18.77 -23.26
N LEU A 140 -2.29 -19.95 -22.71
CA LEU A 140 -0.92 -20.44 -22.60
C LEU A 140 -0.30 -20.43 -24.00
N ARG A 141 0.49 -19.41 -24.32
CA ARG A 141 1.31 -19.39 -25.53
C ARG A 141 2.51 -20.27 -25.26
N PHE A 142 2.37 -21.57 -25.53
CA PHE A 142 3.53 -22.41 -25.78
C PHE A 142 4.26 -21.77 -26.97
N GLY A 143 5.48 -21.29 -26.72
CA GLY A 143 6.33 -20.74 -27.77
C GLY A 143 6.36 -21.70 -28.95
N ALA A 144 6.22 -21.15 -30.16
CA ALA A 144 6.40 -21.91 -31.38
C ALA A 144 7.73 -22.68 -31.30
N GLN A 145 7.72 -23.93 -31.78
CA GLN A 145 8.87 -24.82 -31.84
C GLN A 145 10.10 -24.08 -32.42
N GLY A 146 10.95 -23.58 -31.52
CA GLY A 146 12.29 -23.17 -31.89
C GLY A 146 13.00 -24.42 -32.37
N THR A 147 13.27 -24.50 -33.66
CA THR A 147 14.18 -25.48 -34.24
C THR A 147 15.46 -25.50 -33.42
N VAL A 148 15.63 -26.54 -32.61
CA VAL A 148 16.92 -26.91 -32.04
C VAL A 148 17.80 -27.26 -33.24
N ARG A 149 18.61 -26.31 -33.69
CA ARG A 149 19.71 -26.62 -34.60
C ARG A 149 20.79 -27.27 -33.75
N VAL A 150 20.82 -28.60 -33.78
CA VAL A 150 22.00 -29.35 -33.37
C VAL A 150 23.11 -28.99 -34.36
N SER A 151 24.14 -28.32 -33.85
CA SER A 151 25.38 -28.10 -34.59
C SER A 151 26.11 -29.45 -34.69
N GLU A 152 25.94 -30.16 -35.81
CA GLU A 152 26.82 -31.27 -36.16
C GLU A 152 28.22 -30.72 -36.47
N ALA A 153 29.15 -30.96 -35.56
CA ALA A 153 30.57 -30.80 -35.81
C ALA A 153 31.00 -31.81 -36.88
N GLY A 154 31.64 -31.32 -37.94
CA GLY A 154 32.12 -32.13 -39.05
C GLY A 154 33.09 -33.24 -38.61
N PHE A 155 32.79 -34.46 -39.02
CA PHE A 155 33.74 -35.57 -39.07
C PHE A 155 34.11 -35.81 -40.54
N HIS A 156 35.40 -35.69 -40.83
CA HIS A 156 36.00 -35.83 -42.16
C HIS A 156 36.55 -37.25 -42.33
N MET A 157 36.12 -37.95 -43.38
CA MET A 157 36.76 -39.14 -44.00
C MET A 157 36.05 -39.33 -45.35
N SER A 158 36.66 -39.47 -46.52
CA SER A 158 38.04 -39.63 -46.97
C SER A 158 38.13 -39.06 -48.40
#